data_AF-A0A4Q4YFJ1-F1
#
_entry.id   AF-A0A4Q4YFJ1-F1
#
_cell.length_a   1.000
_cell.length_b   1.000
_cell.length_c   1.000
_cell.angle_alpha   90.00
_cell.angle_beta   90.00
_cell.angle_gamma   90.00
#
_symmetry.space_group_name_H-M   'P 1'
#
loop_
_entity.id
_entity.type
_entity.pdbx_description
1 polymer ?
#
loop_
_entity_poly.entity_id
_entity_poly.type
_entity_poly.pdbx_seq_one_letter_code
_entity_poly.pdbx_strand_id
1 'polypeptide(L)'
;MPRNLVGALSLFVRSLIDIRATIPTNGTMDATDFAAPNGTSVVTNGFSEQFYPVVFLDNYTYWPLSYDDDRYSFAVVVTDNDTNVINSIDAPGARYIDYIVINSINETVDFVGEADETAVLAWDVLSSATMPATTSADTPTGDVMDSTAAETGSNPTNSPSSSPSSSSSSSSPSSSSPPSASSNAGPIAGGVVGGVAFIAIAIAMLLWGRRAWKKHQKKRKDREDRVNDPRDKDGRSVVADVDDNATTLREPITHPLINAWRAGAAGSTQLPESESNVPSGQPVPPESVSGLTGSTAVPR
;
A
#
# COMPACT_ATOMS: atom_id res chain seq x y z
N MET A 1 56.41 -14.28 -23.55
CA MET A 1 56.03 -13.86 -22.17
C MET A 1 54.77 -12.98 -22.27
N PRO A 2 53.72 -13.26 -21.48
CA PRO A 2 52.36 -12.87 -21.79
C PRO A 2 52.05 -11.43 -21.33
N ARG A 3 51.52 -10.62 -22.25
CA ARG A 3 51.02 -9.27 -22.02
C ARG A 3 49.58 -9.18 -22.50
N ASN A 4 48.61 -9.81 -21.82
CA ASN A 4 47.19 -9.74 -22.22
C ASN A 4 46.18 -10.06 -21.09
N LEU A 5 46.51 -9.82 -19.81
CA LEU A 5 45.60 -10.15 -18.69
C LEU A 5 44.97 -8.93 -17.98
N VAL A 6 45.44 -7.71 -18.23
CA VAL A 6 44.97 -6.52 -17.49
C VAL A 6 43.73 -5.88 -18.12
N GLY A 7 43.42 -6.16 -19.39
CA GLY A 7 42.24 -5.62 -20.08
C GLY A 7 40.91 -6.30 -19.73
N ALA A 8 40.93 -7.59 -19.39
CA ALA A 8 39.70 -8.37 -19.14
C ALA A 8 39.05 -8.07 -17.78
N LEU A 9 39.85 -7.71 -16.77
CA LEU A 9 39.31 -7.31 -15.46
C LEU A 9 38.71 -5.89 -15.44
N SER A 10 39.14 -4.99 -16.34
CA SER A 10 38.56 -3.64 -16.43
C SER A 10 37.18 -3.59 -17.08
N LEU A 11 36.83 -4.60 -17.89
CA LEU A 11 35.50 -4.71 -18.51
C LEU A 11 34.51 -5.46 -17.61
N PHE A 12 34.98 -6.30 -16.69
CA PHE A 12 34.10 -6.96 -15.72
C PHE A 12 33.70 -6.04 -14.55
N VAL A 13 34.59 -5.13 -14.12
CA VAL A 13 34.28 -4.16 -13.05
C VAL A 13 33.44 -2.97 -13.54
N ARG A 14 33.44 -2.68 -14.86
CA ARG A 14 32.52 -1.69 -15.46
C ARG A 14 31.17 -2.27 -15.87
N SER A 15 30.96 -3.57 -15.71
CA SER A 15 29.63 -4.21 -15.80
C SER A 15 29.02 -4.45 -14.41
N LEU A 16 29.58 -3.82 -13.37
CA LEU A 16 28.89 -3.46 -12.13
C LEU A 16 28.49 -1.98 -12.23
N ILE A 17 27.92 -1.59 -13.38
CA ILE A 17 27.12 -0.36 -13.45
C ILE A 17 25.99 -0.61 -12.46
N ASP A 18 26.10 0.06 -11.31
CA ASP A 18 25.07 0.35 -10.32
C ASP A 18 23.67 -0.08 -10.82
N ILE A 19 23.31 -1.36 -10.66
CA ILE A 19 21.90 -1.78 -10.67
C ILE A 19 21.36 -1.32 -9.32
N ARG A 20 21.33 0.00 -9.11
CA ARG A 20 20.49 0.55 -8.06
C ARG A 20 19.09 0.30 -8.59
N ALA A 21 18.45 -0.72 -8.05
CA ALA A 21 17.05 -0.97 -8.29
C ALA A 21 16.32 0.37 -8.17
N THR A 22 15.69 0.81 -9.26
CA THR A 22 14.91 2.04 -9.26
C THR A 22 13.84 1.88 -8.18
N ILE A 23 13.75 2.85 -7.27
CA ILE A 23 12.75 2.80 -6.20
C ILE A 23 11.38 3.00 -6.86
N PRO A 24 10.42 2.07 -6.69
CA PRO A 24 9.06 2.25 -7.18
C PRO A 24 8.46 3.54 -6.61
N THR A 25 7.65 4.21 -7.41
CA THR A 25 6.92 5.41 -6.98
C THR A 25 5.43 5.20 -7.16
N ASN A 26 4.63 5.71 -6.23
CA ASN A 26 3.18 5.71 -6.39
C ASN A 26 2.74 6.93 -7.20
N GLY A 27 1.62 6.79 -7.91
CA GLY A 27 1.00 7.90 -8.60
C GLY A 27 -0.42 7.56 -9.02
N THR A 28 -0.98 8.40 -9.88
CA THR A 28 -2.32 8.21 -10.44
C THR A 28 -2.28 8.39 -11.95
N MET A 29 -3.04 7.58 -12.68
CA MET A 29 -3.26 7.73 -14.12
C MET A 29 -4.75 7.75 -14.46
N ASP A 30 -5.06 8.31 -15.62
CA ASP A 30 -6.40 8.22 -16.21
C ASP A 30 -6.58 6.83 -16.81
N ALA A 31 -7.48 6.06 -16.22
CA ALA A 31 -7.83 4.71 -16.61
C ALA A 31 -9.03 4.65 -17.58
N THR A 32 -9.62 5.80 -17.95
CA THR A 32 -10.84 5.84 -18.80
C THR A 32 -10.62 5.14 -20.15
N ASP A 33 -9.42 5.27 -20.73
CA ASP A 33 -9.04 4.67 -22.01
C ASP A 33 -8.19 3.39 -21.85
N PHE A 34 -8.04 2.89 -20.61
CA PHE A 34 -7.24 1.70 -20.36
C PHE A 34 -8.02 0.44 -20.74
N ALA A 35 -7.56 -0.25 -21.78
CA ALA A 35 -8.13 -1.52 -22.23
C ALA A 35 -7.71 -2.68 -21.31
N ALA A 36 -8.44 -2.86 -20.21
CA ALA A 36 -8.17 -3.94 -19.26
C ALA A 36 -8.19 -5.34 -19.93
N PRO A 37 -7.25 -6.24 -19.58
CA PRO A 37 -7.29 -7.63 -20.04
C PRO A 37 -8.60 -8.34 -19.68
N ASN A 38 -8.98 -9.34 -20.47
CA ASN A 38 -10.23 -10.06 -20.29
C ASN A 38 -10.34 -10.70 -18.89
N GLY A 39 -11.47 -10.49 -18.21
CA GLY A 39 -11.72 -10.96 -16.84
C GLY A 39 -11.17 -10.05 -15.75
N THR A 40 -10.63 -8.88 -16.11
CA THR A 40 -10.20 -7.85 -15.15
C THR A 40 -10.87 -6.52 -15.47
N SER A 41 -11.08 -5.71 -14.44
CA SER A 41 -11.68 -4.38 -14.57
C SER A 41 -11.03 -3.37 -13.64
N VAL A 42 -11.11 -2.11 -14.08
CA VAL A 42 -10.76 -0.93 -13.30
C VAL A 42 -11.88 -0.71 -12.29
N VAL A 43 -11.70 -1.13 -11.04
CA VAL A 43 -12.70 -0.91 -9.99
C VAL A 43 -12.40 0.37 -9.23
N THR A 44 -13.37 1.28 -9.26
CA THR A 44 -13.29 2.61 -8.65
C THR A 44 -14.00 2.62 -7.29
N ASN A 45 -13.39 2.02 -6.28
CA ASN A 45 -13.94 2.02 -4.91
C ASN A 45 -13.70 3.37 -4.21
N GLY A 46 -14.35 4.43 -4.70
CA GLY A 46 -14.19 5.80 -4.20
C GLY A 46 -13.24 6.69 -5.01
N PHE A 47 -12.59 6.14 -6.04
CA PHE A 47 -11.80 6.90 -7.02
C PHE A 47 -12.66 7.28 -8.23
N SER A 48 -12.24 8.30 -8.98
CA SER A 48 -12.68 8.41 -10.37
C SER A 48 -11.69 7.66 -11.25
N GLU A 49 -12.16 7.18 -12.40
CA GLU A 49 -11.28 6.53 -13.40
C GLU A 49 -10.13 7.45 -13.81
N GLN A 50 -10.31 8.77 -13.74
CA GLN A 50 -9.29 9.78 -14.03
C GLN A 50 -8.12 9.83 -13.03
N PHE A 51 -8.28 9.29 -11.82
CA PHE A 51 -7.28 9.31 -10.76
C PHE A 51 -7.05 7.91 -10.20
N TYR A 52 -6.83 6.94 -11.09
CA TYR A 52 -6.63 5.54 -10.71
C TYR A 52 -5.23 5.32 -10.14
N PRO A 53 -5.07 4.67 -8.97
CA PRO A 53 -3.76 4.46 -8.36
C PRO A 53 -2.92 3.47 -9.17
N VAL A 54 -1.68 3.85 -9.46
CA VAL A 54 -0.70 3.03 -10.19
C VAL A 54 0.67 3.09 -9.53
N VAL A 55 1.53 2.12 -9.85
CA VAL A 55 2.95 2.15 -9.50
C VAL A 55 3.79 2.37 -10.75
N PHE A 56 4.76 3.27 -10.64
CA PHE A 56 5.79 3.46 -11.66
C PHE A 56 7.10 2.84 -11.18
N LEU A 57 7.64 1.94 -12.00
CA LEU A 57 8.95 1.33 -11.79
C LEU A 57 9.66 1.23 -13.13
N ASP A 58 10.82 1.88 -13.23
CA ASP A 58 11.55 2.10 -14.48
C ASP A 58 10.69 2.81 -15.56
N ASN A 59 10.47 2.15 -16.70
CA ASN A 59 9.67 2.65 -17.82
C ASN A 59 8.31 1.93 -17.94
N TYR A 60 7.80 1.43 -16.82
CA TYR A 60 6.61 0.60 -16.78
C TYR A 60 5.60 1.09 -15.76
N THR A 61 4.34 0.90 -16.09
CA THR A 61 3.19 1.23 -15.24
C THR A 61 2.52 -0.05 -14.79
N TYR A 62 2.26 -0.16 -13.48
CA TYR A 62 1.66 -1.33 -12.87
C TYR A 62 0.26 -0.95 -12.39
N TRP A 63 -0.74 -1.57 -13.00
CA TRP A 63 -2.16 -1.30 -12.82
C TRP A 63 -2.79 -2.40 -11.95
N PRO A 64 -3.24 -2.10 -10.73
CA PRO A 64 -3.87 -3.10 -9.86
C PRO A 64 -5.35 -3.28 -10.19
N LEU A 65 -5.68 -4.17 -11.13
CA LEU A 65 -7.04 -4.41 -11.62
C LEU A 65 -7.74 -5.53 -10.84
N SER A 66 -9.00 -5.32 -10.46
CA SER A 66 -9.78 -6.38 -9.82
C SER A 66 -10.28 -7.39 -10.85
N TYR A 67 -10.48 -8.65 -10.44
CA TYR A 67 -11.13 -9.63 -11.30
C TYR A 67 -12.65 -9.43 -11.32
N ASP A 68 -13.27 -9.71 -12.45
CA ASP A 68 -14.73 -9.56 -12.64
C ASP A 68 -15.56 -10.60 -11.87
N ASP A 69 -14.92 -11.62 -11.29
CA ASP A 69 -15.57 -12.66 -10.51
C ASP A 69 -15.52 -12.44 -9.00
N ASP A 70 -15.18 -11.22 -8.56
CA ASP A 70 -15.14 -10.78 -7.17
C ASP A 70 -14.25 -11.64 -6.24
N ARG A 71 -13.28 -12.37 -6.81
CA ARG A 71 -12.35 -13.17 -6.01
C ARG A 71 -11.50 -12.28 -5.11
N TYR A 72 -11.01 -12.88 -4.02
CA TYR A 72 -10.14 -12.22 -3.05
C TYR A 72 -8.67 -12.17 -3.52
N SER A 73 -8.49 -11.70 -4.75
CA SER A 73 -7.22 -11.39 -5.39
C SER A 73 -7.45 -10.33 -6.47
N PHE A 74 -6.36 -9.77 -6.99
CA PHE A 74 -6.39 -8.84 -8.12
C PHE A 74 -5.19 -9.08 -9.01
N ALA A 75 -5.25 -8.58 -10.25
CA ALA A 75 -4.15 -8.66 -11.19
C ALA A 75 -3.35 -7.35 -11.18
N VAL A 76 -2.04 -7.43 -11.02
CA VAL A 76 -1.14 -6.31 -11.33
C VAL A 76 -0.73 -6.42 -12.79
N VAL A 77 -1.38 -5.65 -13.65
CA VAL A 77 -1.10 -5.60 -15.09
C VAL A 77 0.03 -4.64 -15.34
N VAL A 78 1.09 -5.11 -16.00
CA VAL A 78 2.27 -4.32 -16.32
C VAL A 78 2.16 -3.83 -17.76
N THR A 79 2.26 -2.52 -17.96
CA THR A 79 2.30 -1.91 -19.29
C THR A 79 3.58 -1.15 -19.55
N ASP A 80 3.96 -1.05 -20.82
CA ASP A 80 4.98 -0.12 -21.28
C ASP A 80 4.46 1.33 -21.36
N ASN A 81 5.29 2.25 -21.85
CA ASN A 81 4.95 3.66 -22.04
C ASN A 81 3.86 3.90 -23.10
N ASP A 82 3.63 2.94 -24.00
CA ASP A 82 2.62 2.99 -25.06
C ASP A 82 1.33 2.26 -24.64
N THR A 83 1.18 1.98 -23.34
CA THR A 83 0.07 1.26 -22.70
C THR A 83 -0.16 -0.17 -23.19
N ASN A 84 0.83 -0.77 -23.86
CA ASN A 84 0.76 -2.19 -24.23
C ASN A 84 0.97 -3.07 -23.00
N VAL A 85 0.09 -4.04 -22.80
CA VAL A 85 0.23 -5.03 -21.73
C VAL A 85 1.37 -5.98 -22.05
N ILE A 86 2.39 -6.00 -21.19
CA ILE A 86 3.57 -6.87 -21.32
C ILE A 86 3.49 -8.10 -20.41
N ASN A 87 2.87 -7.97 -19.23
CA ASN A 87 2.77 -9.03 -18.24
C ASN A 87 1.59 -8.79 -17.28
N SER A 88 1.23 -9.81 -16.51
CA SER A 88 0.23 -9.73 -15.45
C SER A 88 0.64 -10.64 -14.28
N ILE A 89 0.54 -10.11 -13.06
CA ILE A 89 0.91 -10.81 -11.82
C ILE A 89 -0.37 -10.96 -10.98
N ASP A 90 -0.73 -12.18 -10.58
CA ASP A 90 -1.84 -12.40 -9.64
C ASP A 90 -1.37 -12.13 -8.20
N ALA A 91 -2.11 -11.28 -7.49
CA ALA A 91 -1.80 -10.84 -6.14
C ALA A 91 -2.96 -11.19 -5.18
N PRO A 92 -2.83 -12.25 -4.37
CA PRO A 92 -3.86 -12.61 -3.39
C PRO A 92 -3.82 -11.71 -2.16
N GLY A 93 -4.97 -11.62 -1.46
CA GLY A 93 -5.03 -10.97 -0.13
C GLY A 93 -5.69 -9.60 -0.11
N ALA A 94 -6.10 -9.06 -1.25
CA ALA A 94 -6.92 -7.85 -1.34
C ALA A 94 -7.82 -7.91 -2.58
N ARG A 95 -8.82 -7.04 -2.63
CA ARG A 95 -9.66 -6.76 -3.80
C ARG A 95 -10.11 -5.30 -3.76
N TYR A 96 -10.49 -4.74 -4.91
CA TYR A 96 -10.94 -3.36 -5.03
C TYR A 96 -9.94 -2.37 -4.41
N ILE A 97 -8.75 -2.31 -5.00
CA ILE A 97 -7.64 -1.53 -4.47
C ILE A 97 -8.04 -0.06 -4.30
N ASP A 98 -7.83 0.43 -3.07
CA ASP A 98 -8.10 1.80 -2.65
C ASP A 98 -6.81 2.62 -2.82
N TYR A 99 -5.74 2.25 -2.12
CA TYR A 99 -4.47 2.97 -2.21
C TYR A 99 -3.25 2.05 -2.16
N ILE A 100 -2.10 2.64 -2.52
CA ILE A 100 -0.83 1.94 -2.63
C ILE A 100 0.19 2.59 -1.70
N VAL A 101 0.87 1.78 -0.89
CA VAL A 101 1.94 2.21 0.00
C VAL A 101 3.27 1.62 -0.49
N ILE A 102 4.24 2.48 -0.78
CA ILE A 102 5.61 2.05 -1.09
C ILE A 102 6.41 1.97 0.20
N ASN A 103 6.95 0.79 0.51
CA ASN A 103 7.80 0.59 1.67
C ASN A 103 9.25 0.38 1.22
N SER A 104 10.05 1.45 1.27
CA SER A 104 11.46 1.41 0.87
C SER A 104 12.40 0.72 1.86
N ILE A 105 11.95 0.46 3.09
CA ILE A 105 12.74 -0.25 4.10
C ILE A 105 12.66 -1.76 3.86
N ASN A 106 11.46 -2.25 3.55
CA ASN A 106 11.20 -3.65 3.31
C ASN A 106 11.27 -4.04 1.83
N GLU A 107 11.48 -3.05 0.94
CA GLU A 107 11.46 -3.22 -0.51
C GLU A 107 10.16 -3.90 -0.99
N THR A 108 9.03 -3.41 -0.45
CA THR A 108 7.68 -3.89 -0.81
C THR A 108 6.78 -2.78 -1.33
N VAL A 109 5.74 -3.20 -2.02
CA VAL A 109 4.58 -2.41 -2.41
C VAL A 109 3.37 -3.08 -1.78
N ASP A 110 2.67 -2.33 -0.94
CA ASP A 110 1.48 -2.79 -0.24
C ASP A 110 0.26 -2.21 -0.96
N PHE A 111 -0.57 -3.09 -1.50
CA PHE A 111 -1.82 -2.75 -2.19
C PHE A 111 -2.97 -2.95 -1.21
N VAL A 112 -3.55 -1.85 -0.74
CA VAL A 112 -4.62 -1.86 0.26
C VAL A 112 -5.96 -1.74 -0.46
N GLY A 113 -6.82 -2.72 -0.27
CA GLY A 113 -8.16 -2.78 -0.86
C GLY A 113 -9.28 -2.62 0.16
N GLU A 114 -10.44 -3.18 -0.17
CA GLU A 114 -11.63 -3.15 0.68
C GLU A 114 -11.34 -3.73 2.08
N ALA A 115 -11.94 -3.11 3.11
CA ALA A 115 -11.80 -3.52 4.52
C ALA A 115 -10.38 -3.45 5.09
N ASP A 116 -9.50 -2.62 4.50
CA ASP A 116 -8.08 -2.47 4.86
C ASP A 116 -7.25 -3.75 4.64
N GLU A 117 -7.77 -4.67 3.82
CA GLU A 117 -7.05 -5.89 3.46
C GLU A 117 -5.89 -5.56 2.51
N THR A 118 -4.73 -6.18 2.73
CA THR A 118 -3.48 -5.78 2.11
C THR A 118 -2.80 -6.95 1.42
N ALA A 119 -2.53 -6.80 0.12
CA ALA A 119 -1.60 -7.66 -0.59
C ALA A 119 -0.23 -7.00 -0.65
N VAL A 120 0.83 -7.77 -0.40
CA VAL A 120 2.21 -7.27 -0.36
C VAL A 120 3.01 -7.92 -1.48
N LEU A 121 3.56 -7.11 -2.38
CA LEU A 121 4.49 -7.57 -3.42
C LEU A 121 5.87 -6.99 -3.19
N ALA A 122 6.89 -7.84 -3.28
CA ALA A 122 8.28 -7.40 -3.20
C ALA A 122 8.73 -6.75 -4.53
N TRP A 123 9.69 -5.83 -4.45
CA TRP A 123 10.19 -5.10 -5.63
C TRP A 123 10.88 -6.01 -6.65
N ASP A 124 11.47 -7.12 -6.20
CA ASP A 124 12.05 -8.15 -7.07
C ASP A 124 10.97 -8.84 -7.93
N VAL A 125 9.79 -9.12 -7.37
CA VAL A 125 8.65 -9.67 -8.10
C VAL A 125 8.20 -8.70 -9.18
N LEU A 126 8.03 -7.41 -8.83
CA LEU A 126 7.62 -6.38 -9.79
C LEU A 126 8.67 -6.20 -10.91
N SER A 127 9.95 -6.08 -10.57
CA SER A 127 11.02 -5.91 -11.56
C SER A 127 11.24 -7.15 -12.44
N SER A 128 11.04 -8.36 -11.91
CA SER A 128 11.17 -9.60 -12.67
C SER A 128 10.10 -9.76 -13.75
N ALA A 129 8.92 -9.16 -13.55
CA ALA A 129 7.81 -9.20 -14.50
C ALA A 129 8.11 -8.45 -15.81
N THR A 130 9.12 -7.58 -15.77
CA THR A 130 9.49 -6.66 -16.84
C THR A 130 10.51 -7.24 -17.81
N MET A 131 11.16 -8.34 -17.44
CA MET A 131 12.08 -9.03 -18.33
C MET A 131 11.24 -9.62 -19.46
N PRO A 132 11.31 -9.10 -20.71
CA PRO A 132 10.61 -9.75 -21.81
C PRO A 132 11.14 -11.17 -21.82
N ALA A 133 10.25 -12.14 -21.59
CA ALA A 133 10.57 -13.53 -21.80
C ALA A 133 11.02 -13.57 -23.25
N THR A 134 12.35 -13.60 -23.45
CA THR A 134 12.95 -13.76 -24.76
C THR A 134 12.64 -15.20 -25.08
N THR A 135 11.40 -15.41 -25.52
CA THR A 135 10.95 -16.62 -26.14
C THR A 135 11.76 -16.62 -27.41
N SER A 136 12.95 -17.20 -27.35
CA SER A 136 13.70 -17.60 -28.51
C SER A 136 12.75 -18.48 -29.31
N ALA A 137 11.99 -17.84 -30.18
CA ALA A 137 11.30 -18.47 -31.29
C ALA A 137 12.38 -18.93 -32.27
N ASP A 138 13.26 -19.84 -31.81
CA ASP A 138 13.86 -20.81 -32.69
C ASP A 138 12.71 -21.68 -33.16
N THR A 139 12.07 -21.17 -34.21
CA THR A 139 11.29 -21.97 -35.13
C THR A 139 12.32 -22.87 -35.80
N PRO A 140 12.42 -24.18 -35.49
CA PRO A 140 13.02 -25.07 -36.46
C PRO A 140 12.10 -24.99 -37.68
N THR A 141 12.56 -24.28 -38.71
CA THR A 141 12.06 -24.39 -40.07
C THR A 141 12.34 -25.83 -40.52
N GLY A 142 11.51 -26.75 -40.02
CA GLY A 142 11.47 -28.15 -40.42
C GLY A 142 10.37 -28.28 -41.46
N ASP A 143 10.81 -28.54 -42.68
CA ASP A 143 10.04 -28.61 -43.90
C ASP A 143 8.71 -29.38 -43.81
N VAL A 144 7.76 -28.82 -44.55
CA VAL A 144 6.57 -29.43 -45.14
C VAL A 144 6.65 -30.95 -45.30
N MET A 145 5.80 -31.70 -44.59
CA MET A 145 5.09 -32.83 -45.19
C MET A 145 3.66 -32.93 -44.64
N ASP A 146 2.73 -32.71 -45.57
CA ASP A 146 1.34 -33.10 -45.56
C ASP A 146 1.18 -34.58 -45.17
N SER A 147 0.40 -34.86 -44.12
CA SER A 147 -0.23 -36.16 -43.90
C SER A 147 -1.43 -36.01 -42.97
N THR A 148 -2.58 -35.98 -43.62
CA THR A 148 -3.88 -36.42 -43.13
C THR A 148 -3.79 -37.76 -42.39
N ALA A 149 -4.22 -37.83 -41.12
CA ALA A 149 -5.00 -38.95 -40.55
C ALA A 149 -5.26 -38.75 -39.05
N ALA A 150 -6.34 -39.37 -38.60
CA ALA A 150 -7.01 -39.21 -37.32
C ALA A 150 -6.35 -40.00 -36.15
N GLU A 151 -6.94 -39.75 -34.98
CA GLU A 151 -7.05 -40.63 -33.80
C GLU A 151 -6.05 -40.55 -32.63
N THR A 152 -6.67 -40.31 -31.46
CA THR A 152 -6.51 -41.03 -30.18
C THR A 152 -5.23 -40.87 -29.37
N GLY A 153 -5.34 -40.00 -28.35
CA GLY A 153 -5.09 -40.31 -26.93
C GLY A 153 -3.74 -40.89 -26.50
N SER A 154 -3.00 -40.14 -25.68
CA SER A 154 -2.34 -40.66 -24.46
C SER A 154 -1.72 -39.54 -23.61
N ASN A 155 -1.98 -39.57 -22.30
CA ASN A 155 -1.30 -38.81 -21.26
C ASN A 155 0.21 -39.12 -21.22
N PRO A 156 1.06 -38.14 -20.87
CA PRO A 156 2.31 -38.42 -20.19
C PRO A 156 2.28 -37.96 -18.73
N THR A 157 2.33 -38.95 -17.84
CA THR A 157 2.76 -38.84 -16.44
C THR A 157 4.26 -38.57 -16.40
N ASN A 158 4.70 -37.48 -15.77
CA ASN A 158 6.11 -37.26 -15.43
C ASN A 158 6.26 -36.62 -14.04
N SER A 159 6.82 -37.40 -13.12
CA SER A 159 7.53 -37.01 -11.89
C SER A 159 8.80 -37.89 -11.86
N PRO A 160 10.01 -37.39 -11.50
CA PRO A 160 10.40 -37.22 -10.08
C PRO A 160 11.33 -36.01 -9.80
N SER A 161 11.21 -35.33 -8.66
CA SER A 161 12.01 -35.49 -7.42
C SER A 161 13.54 -35.48 -7.58
N SER A 162 14.18 -34.39 -7.12
CA SER A 162 15.58 -34.39 -6.72
C SER A 162 15.85 -33.29 -5.67
N SER A 163 16.11 -33.73 -4.44
CA SER A 163 16.53 -32.94 -3.29
C SER A 163 18.06 -32.76 -3.30
N PRO A 164 18.63 -31.57 -3.04
CA PRO A 164 20.04 -31.43 -2.75
C PRO A 164 20.36 -31.52 -1.26
N SER A 165 21.29 -32.42 -0.96
CA SER A 165 21.89 -32.78 0.33
C SER A 165 22.77 -31.69 0.93
N SER A 166 22.65 -31.50 2.24
CA SER A 166 23.49 -30.68 3.12
C SER A 166 24.88 -31.32 3.33
N SER A 167 25.93 -30.58 3.02
CA SER A 167 27.32 -30.93 3.35
C SER A 167 27.78 -30.18 4.61
N SER A 168 27.91 -30.93 5.70
CA SER A 168 28.52 -30.52 6.96
C SER A 168 30.05 -30.58 6.86
N SER A 169 30.73 -29.44 6.93
CA SER A 169 32.18 -29.38 7.14
C SER A 169 32.49 -28.99 8.59
N SER A 170 32.96 -29.98 9.34
CA SER A 170 33.46 -29.88 10.71
C SER A 170 34.94 -29.48 10.70
N SER A 171 35.28 -28.33 11.27
CA SER A 171 36.67 -27.98 11.62
C SER A 171 36.75 -27.64 13.11
N SER A 172 37.50 -28.47 13.85
CA SER A 172 37.76 -28.29 15.27
C SER A 172 38.87 -27.26 15.53
N PRO A 173 38.80 -26.47 16.62
CA PRO A 173 39.59 -25.27 16.82
C PRO A 173 40.91 -25.50 17.56
N SER A 174 41.91 -24.68 17.26
CA SER A 174 43.16 -24.54 18.02
C SER A 174 43.02 -23.45 19.08
N SER A 175 43.43 -23.79 20.30
CA SER A 175 43.32 -23.04 21.55
C SER A 175 44.20 -21.79 21.61
N SER A 176 43.60 -20.63 21.81
CA SER A 176 44.27 -19.43 22.31
C SER A 176 43.45 -18.79 23.45
N SER A 177 44.17 -18.24 24.43
CA SER A 177 43.68 -17.84 25.76
C SER A 177 42.49 -16.86 25.72
N PRO A 178 41.53 -16.97 26.68
CA PRO A 178 40.27 -16.23 26.64
C PRO A 178 40.44 -14.73 26.94
N PRO A 179 39.99 -13.82 26.06
CA PRO A 179 39.81 -12.42 26.43
C PRO A 179 38.58 -12.27 27.33
N SER A 180 38.70 -11.46 28.38
CA SER A 180 37.63 -11.13 29.32
C SER A 180 36.41 -10.56 28.59
N ALA A 181 35.35 -11.36 28.49
CA ALA A 181 34.10 -10.99 27.83
C ALA A 181 33.37 -9.89 28.63
N SER A 182 33.34 -8.67 28.10
CA SER A 182 32.44 -7.62 28.60
C SER A 182 31.01 -7.98 28.22
N SER A 183 30.13 -8.11 29.20
CA SER A 183 28.74 -8.50 28.98
C SER A 183 27.99 -7.45 28.17
N ASN A 184 27.68 -7.74 26.90
CA ASN A 184 26.90 -6.87 26.01
C ASN A 184 25.40 -6.85 26.32
N ALA A 185 25.02 -7.09 27.58
CA ALA A 185 23.63 -7.16 28.04
C ALA A 185 22.93 -5.79 28.02
N GLY A 186 23.69 -4.70 28.18
CA GLY A 186 23.14 -3.34 28.29
C GLY A 186 22.32 -2.91 27.05
N PRO A 187 22.89 -2.96 25.83
CA PRO A 187 22.16 -2.54 24.63
C PRO A 187 20.94 -3.40 24.29
N ILE A 188 21.03 -4.72 24.55
CA ILE A 188 19.94 -5.66 24.27
C ILE A 188 18.78 -5.44 25.26
N ALA A 189 19.07 -5.19 26.54
CA ALA A 189 18.04 -4.89 27.53
C ALA A 189 17.35 -3.53 27.30
N GLY A 190 18.09 -2.53 26.78
CA GLY A 190 17.55 -1.21 26.48
C GLY A 190 16.47 -1.21 25.39
N GLY A 191 16.64 -2.03 24.35
CA GLY A 191 15.71 -2.11 23.23
C GLY A 191 14.33 -2.62 23.62
N VAL A 192 14.27 -3.66 24.47
CA VAL A 192 12.99 -4.30 24.86
C VAL A 192 12.16 -3.35 25.73
N VAL A 193 12.77 -2.68 26.70
CA VAL A 193 12.05 -1.73 27.58
C VAL A 193 11.53 -0.53 26.78
N GLY A 194 12.33 -0.01 25.84
CA GLY A 194 11.90 1.06 24.93
C GLY A 194 10.74 0.64 24.02
N GLY A 195 10.80 -0.56 23.46
CA GLY A 195 9.75 -1.10 22.58
C GLY A 195 8.41 -1.26 23.28
N VAL A 196 8.40 -1.83 24.50
CA VAL A 196 7.15 -2.02 25.27
C VAL A 196 6.51 -0.68 25.64
N ALA A 197 7.32 0.32 26.03
CA ALA A 197 6.82 1.66 26.32
C ALA A 197 6.21 2.35 25.09
N PHE A 198 6.85 2.24 23.93
CA PHE A 198 6.35 2.83 22.69
C PHE A 198 5.03 2.18 22.23
N ILE A 199 4.93 0.85 22.29
CA ILE A 199 3.71 0.12 21.93
C ILE A 199 2.53 0.52 22.85
N ALA A 200 2.78 0.65 24.16
CA ALA A 200 1.73 1.07 25.10
C ALA A 200 1.18 2.47 24.79
N ILE A 201 2.06 3.42 24.41
CA ILE A 201 1.67 4.78 24.02
C ILE A 201 0.89 4.77 22.69
N ALA A 202 1.35 3.99 21.71
CA ALA A 202 0.67 3.88 20.40
C ALA A 202 -0.76 3.32 20.54
N ILE A 203 -0.94 2.27 21.35
CA ILE A 203 -2.27 1.70 21.63
C ILE A 203 -3.17 2.72 22.35
N ALA A 204 -2.61 3.46 23.33
CA ALA A 204 -3.36 4.49 24.04
C ALA A 204 -3.84 5.62 23.09
N MET A 205 -2.97 6.08 22.17
CA MET A 205 -3.33 7.06 21.14
C MET A 205 -4.38 6.53 20.17
N LEU A 206 -4.24 5.28 19.71
CA LEU A 206 -5.21 4.66 18.80
C LEU A 206 -6.60 4.55 19.44
N LEU A 207 -6.67 4.09 20.68
CA LEU A 207 -7.94 3.96 21.41
C LEU A 207 -8.55 5.33 21.74
N TRP A 208 -7.74 6.35 22.02
CA TRP A 208 -8.22 7.72 22.20
C TRP A 208 -8.75 8.28 20.88
N GLY A 209 -8.01 8.18 19.77
CA GLY A 209 -8.47 8.62 18.45
C GLY A 209 -9.81 8.02 18.06
N ARG A 210 -9.97 6.70 18.21
CA ARG A 210 -11.24 5.99 17.95
C ARG A 210 -12.38 6.45 18.86
N ARG A 211 -12.11 6.84 20.11
CA ARG A 211 -13.12 7.40 21.03
C ARG A 211 -13.44 8.86 20.75
N ALA A 212 -12.47 9.67 20.34
CA ALA A 212 -12.64 11.09 20.06
C ALA A 212 -13.48 11.34 18.80
N TRP A 213 -13.31 10.51 17.76
CA TRP A 213 -14.06 10.63 16.51
C TRP A 213 -15.58 10.48 16.70
N LYS A 214 -16.03 9.66 17.67
CA LYS A 214 -17.46 9.52 17.98
C LYS A 214 -18.10 10.80 18.54
N LYS A 215 -17.33 11.68 19.20
CA LYS A 215 -17.86 12.93 19.75
C LYS A 215 -18.07 14.01 18.68
N HIS A 216 -17.30 13.98 17.59
CA HIS A 216 -17.42 14.97 16.51
C HIS A 216 -18.63 14.75 15.59
N GLN A 217 -19.21 13.55 15.56
CA GLN A 217 -20.41 13.30 14.77
C GLN A 217 -21.69 13.90 15.36
N LYS A 218 -21.75 14.13 16.68
CA LYS A 218 -22.97 14.68 17.29
C LYS A 218 -23.17 16.18 16.99
N LYS A 219 -22.08 16.95 16.84
CA LYS A 219 -22.15 18.39 16.52
C LYS A 219 -22.61 18.68 15.08
N ARG A 220 -22.56 17.71 14.16
CA ARG A 220 -23.02 17.91 12.78
C ARG A 220 -24.55 17.77 12.65
N LYS A 221 -25.18 16.87 13.43
CA LYS A 221 -26.63 16.72 13.43
C LYS A 221 -27.37 17.93 14.01
N ASP A 222 -26.88 18.48 15.12
CA ASP A 222 -27.49 19.67 15.74
C ASP A 222 -27.45 20.93 14.83
N ARG A 223 -26.51 21.00 13.87
CA ARG A 223 -26.42 22.11 12.90
C ARG A 223 -27.37 21.93 11.72
N GLU A 224 -27.66 20.70 11.34
CA GLU A 224 -28.55 20.38 10.22
C GLU A 224 -30.02 20.46 10.64
N ASP A 225 -30.34 20.06 11.87
CA ASP A 225 -31.67 20.21 12.46
C ASP A 225 -32.06 21.69 12.66
N ARG A 226 -31.09 22.59 12.86
CA ARG A 226 -31.34 24.05 12.96
C ARG A 226 -31.64 24.71 11.62
N VAL A 227 -31.20 24.15 10.49
CA VAL A 227 -31.41 24.73 9.16
C VAL A 227 -32.76 24.29 8.57
N ASN A 228 -33.31 23.18 9.06
CA ASN A 228 -34.60 22.64 8.61
C ASN A 228 -35.77 22.89 9.57
N ASP A 229 -35.67 23.84 10.51
CA ASP A 229 -36.83 24.22 11.35
C ASP A 229 -37.90 24.89 10.45
N PRO A 230 -39.07 24.26 10.23
CA PRO A 230 -40.09 24.78 9.31
C PRO A 230 -40.86 25.98 9.87
N ARG A 231 -40.50 26.51 11.04
CA ARG A 231 -41.21 27.63 11.70
C ARG A 231 -40.89 29.02 11.16
N ASP A 232 -39.93 29.16 10.26
CA ASP A 232 -39.57 30.46 9.68
C ASP A 232 -40.29 30.76 8.34
N LYS A 233 -41.30 29.95 7.95
CA LYS A 233 -42.10 30.21 6.74
C LYS A 233 -43.21 31.25 6.93
N ASP A 234 -43.32 31.83 8.11
CA ASP A 234 -44.28 32.86 8.43
C ASP A 234 -43.70 34.21 8.01
N GLY A 235 -43.81 34.49 6.71
CA GLY A 235 -43.27 35.67 6.05
C GLY A 235 -43.50 36.98 6.82
N ARG A 236 -42.41 37.51 7.38
CA ARG A 236 -42.32 38.93 7.72
C ARG A 236 -41.22 39.57 6.90
N SER A 237 -41.68 40.18 5.82
CA SER A 237 -40.98 41.13 4.97
C SER A 237 -40.26 42.21 5.80
N VAL A 238 -38.95 42.29 5.62
CA VAL A 238 -38.13 43.47 5.86
C VAL A 238 -37.30 43.56 4.57
N VAL A 239 -37.82 44.12 3.47
CA VAL A 239 -37.83 45.54 3.08
C VAL A 239 -36.66 46.34 3.64
N ALA A 240 -35.94 47.01 2.74
CA ALA A 240 -34.76 47.89 2.89
C ALA A 240 -33.43 47.11 2.72
N ASP A 241 -32.52 47.38 1.77
CA ASP A 241 -32.31 48.41 0.73
C ASP A 241 -31.35 47.73 -0.30
N VAL A 242 -31.49 47.83 -1.63
CA VAL A 242 -31.15 48.96 -2.51
C VAL A 242 -29.77 49.56 -2.19
N ASP A 243 -28.71 49.02 -2.80
CA ASP A 243 -27.86 49.68 -3.81
C ASP A 243 -26.43 49.08 -3.92
N ASP A 244 -25.81 49.35 -5.07
CA ASP A 244 -24.37 49.29 -5.38
C ASP A 244 -23.76 48.02 -6.02
N ASN A 245 -23.98 47.93 -7.34
CA ASN A 245 -22.94 48.13 -8.35
C ASN A 245 -21.46 48.07 -7.88
N ALA A 246 -20.78 46.95 -8.14
CA ALA A 246 -19.40 46.95 -8.61
C ALA A 246 -18.96 45.57 -9.13
N THR A 247 -18.84 45.49 -10.45
CA THR A 247 -17.81 44.78 -11.21
C THR A 247 -16.68 44.18 -10.35
N THR A 248 -16.76 42.90 -10.01
CA THR A 248 -15.59 42.15 -9.51
C THR A 248 -15.42 40.89 -10.33
N LEU A 249 -14.22 40.79 -10.89
CA LEU A 249 -13.75 39.79 -11.84
C LEU A 249 -13.90 38.37 -11.29
N ARG A 250 -14.15 37.45 -12.22
CA ARG A 250 -14.07 35.99 -12.04
C ARG A 250 -12.75 35.60 -11.37
N GLU A 251 -12.80 35.26 -10.09
CA GLU A 251 -11.77 34.45 -9.44
C GLU A 251 -12.03 32.97 -9.77
N PRO A 252 -11.02 32.21 -10.25
CA PRO A 252 -11.13 30.79 -10.45
C PRO A 252 -11.28 30.07 -9.11
N ILE A 253 -12.23 29.16 -9.06
CA ILE A 253 -12.54 28.28 -7.94
C ILE A 253 -11.26 27.50 -7.57
N THR A 254 -10.63 27.91 -6.47
CA THR A 254 -9.54 27.18 -5.84
C THR A 254 -10.12 26.29 -4.74
N HIS A 255 -10.10 24.98 -4.96
CA HIS A 255 -10.48 23.97 -3.99
C HIS A 255 -9.42 23.89 -2.87
N PRO A 256 -9.77 24.00 -1.57
CA PRO A 256 -8.79 24.12 -0.48
C PRO A 256 -8.25 22.79 0.07
N LEU A 257 -8.02 21.76 -0.75
CA LEU A 257 -7.57 20.44 -0.23
C LEU A 257 -6.26 19.87 -0.79
N ILE A 258 -5.50 20.56 -1.66
CA ILE A 258 -4.32 19.95 -2.32
C ILE A 258 -2.95 20.58 -1.96
N ASN A 259 -2.87 21.59 -1.10
CA ASN A 259 -1.59 22.31 -0.87
C ASN A 259 -0.88 22.06 0.47
N ALA A 260 -1.20 20.99 1.22
CA ALA A 260 -0.57 20.75 2.53
C ALA A 260 0.83 20.08 2.50
N TRP A 261 1.38 19.73 1.34
CA TRP A 261 2.68 19.01 1.27
C TRP A 261 3.82 19.77 0.56
N ARG A 262 3.66 21.06 0.25
CA ARG A 262 4.70 21.86 -0.44
C ARG A 262 5.29 23.01 0.38
N ALA A 263 5.48 22.80 1.69
CA ALA A 263 6.22 23.74 2.53
C ALA A 263 7.07 23.01 3.58
N GLY A 264 8.12 22.33 3.11
CA GLY A 264 9.27 21.99 3.95
C GLY A 264 10.45 22.86 3.54
N ALA A 265 10.70 23.94 4.30
CA ALA A 265 12.03 24.55 4.55
C ALA A 265 11.88 26.03 4.98
N ALA A 266 11.78 26.28 6.28
CA ALA A 266 12.48 27.38 6.96
C ALA A 266 12.10 27.32 8.44
N GLY A 267 13.13 27.17 9.29
CA GLY A 267 12.96 27.09 10.74
C GLY A 267 12.39 28.37 11.35
N SER A 268 11.74 28.19 12.50
CA SER A 268 11.81 29.16 13.58
C SER A 268 11.47 28.46 14.89
N THR A 269 12.48 28.41 15.76
CA THR A 269 12.38 28.20 17.19
C THR A 269 11.33 29.13 17.80
N GLN A 270 10.30 28.58 18.45
CA GLN A 270 9.63 29.29 19.54
C GLN A 270 9.00 28.30 20.53
N LEU A 271 9.56 28.31 21.74
CA LEU A 271 8.99 27.75 22.96
C LEU A 271 7.60 28.33 23.21
N PRO A 272 6.66 27.55 23.75
CA PRO A 272 5.63 28.12 24.60
C PRO A 272 5.82 27.70 26.06
N GLU A 273 5.60 28.71 26.87
CA GLU A 273 5.70 28.78 28.30
C GLU A 273 4.70 27.88 29.03
N SER A 274 5.08 27.59 30.26
CA SER A 274 4.29 27.02 31.33
C SER A 274 2.99 27.80 31.59
N GLU A 275 1.85 27.13 31.56
CA GLU A 275 0.73 27.51 32.42
C GLU A 275 0.06 26.28 33.04
N SER A 276 0.23 26.22 34.37
CA SER A 276 -0.47 25.38 35.32
C SER A 276 -1.97 25.69 35.30
N ASN A 277 -2.81 24.67 35.18
CA ASN A 277 -4.17 24.79 35.71
C ASN A 277 -4.65 23.48 36.31
N VAL A 278 -4.76 23.49 37.64
CA VAL A 278 -5.37 22.47 38.49
C VAL A 278 -6.85 22.82 38.65
N PRO A 279 -7.75 21.82 38.61
CA PRO A 279 -8.86 21.86 39.54
C PRO A 279 -9.04 20.54 40.29
N SER A 280 -8.97 20.66 41.61
CA SER A 280 -9.40 19.69 42.61
C SER A 280 -10.92 19.48 42.59
N GLY A 281 -11.39 18.25 42.86
CA GLY A 281 -12.80 18.00 43.22
C GLY A 281 -13.29 16.54 43.07
N GLN A 282 -13.14 15.75 44.13
CA GLN A 282 -13.89 14.50 44.47
C GLN A 282 -15.43 14.73 44.57
N PRO A 283 -16.35 13.74 44.84
CA PRO A 283 -16.23 12.27 45.10
C PRO A 283 -17.27 11.35 44.37
N VAL A 284 -17.11 10.02 44.54
CA VAL A 284 -18.03 8.86 44.26
C VAL A 284 -19.30 8.87 45.16
N PRO A 285 -20.44 8.13 44.95
CA PRO A 285 -20.57 6.64 44.90
C PRO A 285 -21.81 6.12 44.05
N PRO A 286 -22.53 5.00 44.35
CA PRO A 286 -22.34 3.65 43.80
C PRO A 286 -23.59 2.96 43.16
N GLU A 287 -23.38 1.75 42.63
CA GLU A 287 -24.33 0.62 42.39
C GLU A 287 -25.60 0.76 41.52
N SER A 288 -25.74 -0.17 40.56
CA SER A 288 -27.02 -0.88 40.29
C SER A 288 -26.81 -2.15 39.45
N VAL A 289 -26.82 -3.27 40.17
CA VAL A 289 -27.43 -4.58 39.91
C VAL A 289 -28.34 -4.81 38.68
N SER A 290 -28.21 -6.03 38.14
CA SER A 290 -29.29 -6.96 37.68
C SER A 290 -29.76 -6.96 36.22
N GLY A 291 -29.88 -8.19 35.67
CA GLY A 291 -30.84 -8.56 34.62
C GLY A 291 -30.29 -9.49 33.53
N LEU A 292 -30.30 -10.82 33.70
CA LEU A 292 -31.38 -11.77 33.33
C LEU A 292 -31.46 -12.19 31.83
N THR A 293 -31.02 -13.42 31.59
CA THR A 293 -31.71 -14.56 30.91
C THR A 293 -32.29 -14.46 29.49
N GLY A 294 -32.03 -15.53 28.73
CA GLY A 294 -32.84 -16.08 27.62
C GLY A 294 -31.93 -16.55 26.48
N SER A 295 -31.55 -17.81 26.28
CA SER A 295 -32.30 -19.08 26.23
C SER A 295 -33.53 -19.03 25.33
N THR A 296 -33.34 -19.30 24.04
CA THR A 296 -34.40 -19.89 23.20
C THR A 296 -33.79 -20.97 22.31
N ALA A 297 -34.39 -22.15 22.43
CA ALA A 297 -34.03 -23.39 21.80
C ALA A 297 -34.57 -23.50 20.37
N VAL A 298 -33.90 -24.39 19.63
CA VAL A 298 -34.36 -25.15 18.45
C VAL A 298 -35.73 -25.80 18.73
N PRO A 299 -36.58 -26.00 17.71
CA PRO A 299 -36.78 -27.39 17.27
C PRO A 299 -37.03 -27.59 15.76
N ARG A 300 -36.42 -28.69 15.30
CA ARG A 300 -36.83 -29.66 14.26
C ARG A 300 -37.00 -29.22 12.81
#